data_AF-Q92GR6-F1
#
_entry.id   AF-Q92GR6-F1
#
_cell.length_a   1.000
_cell.length_b   1.000
_cell.length_c   1.000
_cell.angle_alpha   90.00
_cell.angle_beta   90.00
_cell.angle_gamma   90.00
#
_symmetry.space_group_name_H-M   'P 1'
#
loop_
_entity.id
_entity.type
_entity.pdbx_description
1 polymer ?
#
loop_
_entity_poly.entity_id
_entity_poly.type
_entity_poly.pdbx_seq_one_letter_code
_entity_poly.pdbx_strand_id
1 'polypeptide(L)' 'MEAKVSDSTISSSLKYFHELLNPEFSFQVIQNKQAISDSRFDKPGLWIVPAITFLSQLV' A
#
# COMPACT_ATOMS: atom_id res chain seq x y z
N MET A 1 -10.57 3.24 15.54
CA MET A 1 -9.91 2.13 14.83
C MET A 1 -11.01 1.13 14.53
N GLU A 2 -11.44 1.03 13.28
CA GLU A 2 -12.52 0.12 12.88
C GLU A 2 -11.89 -1.17 12.34
N ALA A 3 -12.16 -2.29 13.01
CA ALA A 3 -11.78 -3.60 12.53
C ALA A 3 -12.90 -4.10 11.61
N LYS A 4 -12.61 -4.20 10.31
CA LYS A 4 -13.56 -4.79 9.37
C LYS A 4 -13.33 -6.31 9.40
N VAL A 5 -14.39 -7.07 9.68
CA VAL A 5 -14.39 -8.53 9.46
C VAL A 5 -13.96 -8.77 8.01
N SER A 6 -13.11 -9.78 7.79
CA SER A 6 -12.53 -10.08 6.48
C SER A 6 -13.61 -10.08 5.40
N ASP A 7 -13.63 -9.02 4.60
CA ASP A 7 -14.66 -8.79 3.58
C ASP A 7 -14.15 -9.29 2.24
N SER A 8 -15.05 -9.82 1.41
CA SER A 8 -14.73 -10.38 0.07
C SER A 8 -14.19 -9.35 -0.93
N THR A 9 -14.20 -8.06 -0.56
CA THR A 9 -13.67 -6.90 -1.31
C THR A 9 -12.16 -6.69 -1.15
N ILE A 10 -11.40 -7.75 -0.86
CA ILE A 10 -9.94 -7.73 -0.89
C ILE A 10 -9.47 -7.43 -2.31
N SER A 11 -8.49 -6.53 -2.45
CA SER A 11 -7.92 -6.22 -3.77
C SER A 11 -7.35 -7.48 -4.41
N SER A 12 -7.47 -7.61 -5.73
CA SER A 12 -6.94 -8.77 -6.47
C SER A 12 -5.45 -9.02 -6.18
N SER A 13 -4.67 -7.96 -5.97
CA SER A 13 -3.25 -8.04 -5.62
C SER A 13 -2.98 -8.65 -4.23
N LEU A 14 -3.97 -8.63 -3.32
CA LEU A 14 -3.85 -9.15 -1.96
C LEU A 14 -4.58 -10.49 -1.77
N LYS A 15 -5.40 -10.91 -2.76
CA LYS A 15 -6.19 -12.14 -2.70
C LYS A 15 -5.33 -13.38 -2.44
N TYR A 16 -4.20 -13.51 -3.13
CA TYR A 16 -3.27 -14.63 -2.98
C TYR A 16 -2.79 -14.78 -1.53
N PHE A 17 -2.36 -13.69 -0.90
CA PHE A 17 -1.87 -13.71 0.48
C PHE A 17 -2.98 -13.94 1.48
N HIS A 18 -4.17 -13.40 1.22
CA HIS A 18 -5.33 -13.63 2.06
C HIS A 18 -5.74 -15.10 2.10
N GLU A 19 -5.80 -15.76 0.95
CA GLU A 19 -6.13 -17.19 0.86
C GLU A 19 -5.05 -18.06 1.51
N LEU A 20 -3.77 -17.73 1.31
CA LEU A 20 -2.65 -18.46 1.89
C LEU A 20 -2.62 -18.39 3.43
N LEU A 21 -2.85 -17.19 3.98
CA LEU A 21 -2.75 -16.95 5.42
C LEU A 21 -4.06 -17.28 6.16
N ASN A 22 -5.19 -17.30 5.44
CA ASN A 22 -6.55 -17.45 5.96
C ASN A 22 -6.79 -16.72 7.30
N PRO A 23 -6.48 -15.41 7.38
CA PRO A 23 -6.51 -14.69 8.64
C PRO A 23 -7.97 -14.49 9.10
N GLU A 24 -8.21 -14.64 10.41
CA GLU A 24 -9.53 -14.39 11.02
C GLU A 24 -9.95 -12.92 10.88
N PHE A 25 -8.98 -12.00 10.82
CA PHE A 25 -9.20 -10.58 10.62
C PHE A 25 -8.20 -10.00 9.61
N SER A 26 -8.70 -9.16 8.71
CA SER A 26 -7.90 -8.54 7.64
C SER A 26 -8.00 -7.02 7.73
N PHE A 27 -6.86 -6.37 7.96
CA PHE A 27 -6.79 -4.91 8.02
C PHE A 27 -6.11 -4.36 6.76
N GLN A 28 -6.89 -3.74 5.88
CA GLN A 28 -6.31 -2.98 4.77
C GLN A 28 -6.17 -1.52 5.19
N VAL A 29 -4.96 -1.12 5.56
CA VAL A 29 -4.65 0.29 5.82
C VAL A 29 -4.39 0.99 4.50
N ILE A 30 -5.43 1.58 3.90
CA ILE A 30 -5.27 2.46 2.74
C ILE A 30 -4.87 3.84 3.27
N GLN A 31 -3.58 4.16 3.23
CA GLN A 31 -3.14 5.54 3.41
C GLN A 31 -3.37 6.27 2.09
N ASN A 32 -4.43 7.07 2.01
CA ASN A 32 -4.76 7.89 0.84
C ASN A 32 -3.83 9.12 0.77
N LYS A 33 -2.54 8.86 0.62
CA LYS A 33 -1.48 9.89 0.54
C LYS A 33 -1.23 10.20 -0.92
N GLN A 34 -1.17 11.49 -1.24
CA GLN A 34 -0.78 11.95 -2.57
C GLN A 34 0.68 11.60 -2.85
N ALA A 35 1.01 11.43 -4.14
CA ALA A 35 2.38 11.30 -4.58
C ALA A 35 3.16 12.58 -4.26
N ILE A 36 4.42 12.43 -3.88
CA ILE A 36 5.31 13.56 -3.71
C ILE A 36 5.88 13.93 -5.08
N SER A 37 5.70 15.19 -5.50
CA SER A 37 6.16 15.69 -6.79
C SER A 37 7.69 15.73 -6.91
N ASP A 38 8.39 15.95 -5.81
CA ASP A 38 9.85 15.98 -5.79
C ASP A 38 10.45 14.60 -6.08
N SER A 39 11.29 14.53 -7.12
CA SER A 39 12.10 13.35 -7.45
C SER A 39 12.90 12.86 -6.24
N ARG A 40 12.73 11.59 -5.90
CA ARG A 40 13.50 10.91 -4.85
C ARG A 40 14.77 10.27 -5.40
N PHE A 41 14.95 10.24 -6.71
CA PHE A 41 16.18 9.78 -7.36
C PHE A 41 17.28 10.84 -7.32
N ASP A 42 16.93 12.13 -7.33
CA ASP A 42 17.89 13.23 -7.40
C ASP A 42 18.48 13.61 -6.03
N LYS A 43 17.90 13.10 -4.94
CA LYS A 43 18.31 13.42 -3.56
C LYS A 43 18.91 12.19 -2.88
N PRO A 44 20.24 12.12 -2.66
CA PRO A 44 20.85 10.99 -1.96
C PRO A 44 20.31 10.90 -0.52
N GLY A 45 20.00 9.68 -0.08
CA GLY A 45 19.52 9.41 1.28
C GLY A 45 18.49 8.29 1.38
N LEU A 46 18.22 7.85 2.60
CA LEU A 46 17.12 6.95 2.92
C LEU A 46 15.85 7.77 3.15
N TRP A 47 14.81 7.50 2.36
CA TRP A 47 13.54 8.21 2.43
C TRP A 47 12.40 7.22 2.61
N ILE A 48 11.48 7.53 3.54
CA ILE A 48 10.21 6.82 3.68
C ILE A 48 9.15 7.65 2.94
N VAL A 49 8.65 7.14 1.83
CA VAL A 49 7.65 7.80 0.99
C VAL A 49 6.48 6.87 0.67
N PRO A 50 5.28 7.40 0.35
CA PRO A 50 4.18 6.59 -0.16
C PRO A 50 4.61 5.81 -1.41
N ALA A 51 4.19 4.54 -1.54
CA ALA A 51 4.53 3.71 -2.70
C ALA A 51 4.13 4.37 -4.04
N ILE A 52 3.01 5.12 -4.05
CA ILE A 52 2.55 5.89 -5.22
C ILE A 52 3.57 6.94 -5.69
N THR A 53 4.41 7.47 -4.79
CA THR A 53 5.49 8.41 -5.14
C THR A 53 6.52 7.76 -6.04
N PHE A 54 6.97 6.54 -5.70
CA PHE A 54 7.92 5.81 -6.53
C PHE A 54 7.32 5.48 -7.91
N LEU A 55 6.08 4.97 -7.93
CA LEU A 55 5.40 4.63 -9.18
C LEU A 55 5.18 5.85 -10.09
N SER A 56 4.88 7.01 -9.52
CA SER A 56 4.70 8.25 -10.29
C SER A 56 5.99 8.79 -10.93
N GLN A 57 7.16 8.36 -10.43
CA GLN A 57 8.47 8.84 -10.86
C GLN A 57 9.19 7.88 -11.82
N LEU A 58 8.55 6.76 -12.21
CA LEU A 58 9.09 5.77 -13.15
C LEU A 58 8.80 6.08 -14.63
N VAL A 59 8.18 7.23 -14.93
CA VAL A 59 7.81 7.66 -16.30
C VAL A 59 8.98 8.32 -17.01
#